data_AF-A0A9P4GIV5-F1
#
_entry.id   AF-A0A9P4GIV5-F1
#
_cell.length_a   1.000
_cell.length_b   1.000
_cell.length_c   1.000
_cell.angle_alpha   90.00
_cell.angle_beta   90.00
_cell.angle_gamma   90.00
#
_symmetry.space_group_name_H-M   'P 1'
#
loop_
_entity.id
_entity.type
_entity.pdbx_description
1 polymer ?
#
loop_
_entity_poly.entity_id
_entity_poly.type
_entity_poly.pdbx_seq_one_letter_code
_entity_poly.pdbx_strand_id
1 'polypeptide(L)'
;MEDSHPATTTIPSDRDILTEPAIPPPDKTPKPPICPTLLQRLRFLLLRYLAKAARSTDSTLLRLSKLLSTPGDTDVLLCTTSYTLTLVHALLSRLLEKKLANVAVDIAEKANGILLPGETLIATLPAPTSTKLLAMTVGSSKAIADTISDYRVFVRMWSMLGLYTWARATYLEPLPADASRKEHVLRGLTWTAIASCVGCQVFENGAYLSSKGALTSARWTGDVGKARENKWWMWSSQLWAAYVGVELVRLGVARYYPSPSQDLTQTPPGDDGEKEDKIKIEERISAEKLEKWLWYKDLVSNLAYAPMTLHWSVEEGLLSDWGVGACGMVAGGAQLADAWRRTV
;
A
#
# COMPACT_ATOMS: atom_id res chain seq x y z
N MET A 1 -36.17 -44.99 58.41
CA MET A 1 -36.59 -46.30 57.90
C MET A 1 -37.30 -46.01 56.61
N GLU A 2 -36.71 -46.46 55.51
CA GLU A 2 -37.29 -46.43 54.17
C GLU A 2 -38.75 -46.92 54.19
N ASP A 3 -39.63 -46.35 53.37
CA ASP A 3 -39.88 -46.91 52.06
C ASP A 3 -41.01 -46.18 51.31
N SER A 4 -40.86 -46.24 49.99
CA SER A 4 -41.69 -45.61 48.97
C SER A 4 -43.06 -46.26 48.85
N HIS A 5 -44.12 -45.48 48.58
CA HIS A 5 -45.22 -45.91 47.69
C HIS A 5 -45.99 -44.69 47.13
N PRO A 6 -46.30 -44.67 45.82
CA PRO A 6 -47.09 -43.61 45.18
C PRO A 6 -48.55 -44.03 44.92
N ALA A 7 -49.44 -43.05 44.75
CA ALA A 7 -50.35 -42.89 43.59
C ALA A 7 -51.64 -42.09 43.92
N THR A 8 -52.02 -41.25 42.94
CA THR A 8 -53.40 -40.89 42.54
C THR A 8 -54.14 -39.72 43.22
N THR A 9 -54.05 -38.56 42.56
CA THR A 9 -55.13 -37.71 41.96
C THR A 9 -56.60 -37.90 42.41
N THR A 10 -57.23 -36.86 42.98
CA THR A 10 -58.30 -35.98 42.38
C THR A 10 -59.16 -35.31 43.51
N ILE A 11 -59.01 -34.01 43.85
CA ILE A 11 -59.91 -32.80 43.67
C ILE A 11 -61.34 -32.90 44.29
N PRO A 12 -62.09 -31.81 44.68
CA PRO A 12 -61.88 -30.58 45.49
C PRO A 12 -63.00 -30.37 46.57
N SER A 13 -63.01 -29.24 47.31
CA SER A 13 -64.21 -28.43 47.68
C SER A 13 -63.79 -27.31 48.67
N ASP A 14 -63.83 -26.03 48.30
CA ASP A 14 -64.93 -25.03 48.43
C ASP A 14 -64.76 -24.13 49.69
N ARG A 15 -64.59 -22.81 49.49
CA ARG A 15 -65.51 -21.68 49.85
C ARG A 15 -65.81 -21.54 51.34
N ASP A 16 -65.91 -20.38 51.97
CA ASP A 16 -65.79 -18.94 51.68
C ASP A 16 -65.69 -18.27 53.08
N ILE A 17 -65.30 -17.00 53.16
CA ILE A 17 -65.86 -15.92 54.02
C ILE A 17 -64.80 -14.87 54.41
N LEU A 18 -65.11 -13.67 53.91
CA LEU A 18 -64.66 -12.30 54.14
C LEU A 18 -64.00 -11.91 55.49
N THR A 19 -62.92 -11.10 55.41
CA THR A 19 -62.69 -9.91 56.25
C THR A 19 -61.83 -8.89 55.48
N GLU A 20 -62.23 -7.62 55.55
CA GLU A 20 -61.78 -6.41 54.84
C GLU A 20 -60.34 -5.95 55.22
N PRO A 21 -59.61 -5.14 54.40
CA PRO A 21 -58.16 -5.18 54.32
C PRO A 21 -57.41 -4.22 55.25
N ALA A 22 -56.29 -4.67 55.80
CA ALA A 22 -55.31 -3.84 56.50
C ALA A 22 -54.38 -3.14 55.48
N ILE A 23 -54.32 -1.81 55.57
CA ILE A 23 -53.48 -0.92 54.74
C ILE A 23 -51.99 -1.22 54.99
N PRO A 24 -51.17 -1.54 53.95
CA PRO A 24 -49.72 -1.58 54.10
C PRO A 24 -49.14 -0.15 54.17
N PRO A 25 -48.06 0.08 54.97
CA PRO A 25 -47.46 1.40 55.12
C PRO A 25 -46.92 1.95 53.78
N PRO A 26 -46.83 3.28 53.62
CA PRO A 26 -46.49 3.90 52.35
C PRO A 26 -45.14 3.43 51.85
N ASP A 27 -45.17 2.98 50.59
CA ASP A 27 -44.07 2.56 49.76
C ASP A 27 -42.89 3.55 49.88
N LYS A 28 -41.70 3.01 50.14
CA LYS A 28 -40.48 3.84 50.19
C LYS A 28 -40.35 4.47 48.81
N THR A 29 -40.46 5.80 48.75
CA THR A 29 -40.27 6.57 47.52
C THR A 29 -39.02 6.07 46.78
N PRO A 30 -39.10 5.74 45.47
CA PRO A 30 -37.95 5.30 44.72
C PRO A 30 -36.89 6.40 44.80
N LYS A 31 -35.69 6.06 45.28
CA LYS A 31 -34.55 7.00 45.24
C LYS A 31 -34.42 7.49 43.80
N PRO A 32 -34.38 8.82 43.55
CA PRO A 32 -34.21 9.32 42.20
C PRO A 32 -32.90 8.76 41.62
N PRO A 33 -32.86 8.40 40.33
CA PRO A 33 -31.65 7.88 39.72
C PRO A 33 -30.52 8.88 39.96
N ILE A 34 -29.45 8.42 40.59
CA ILE A 34 -28.26 9.24 40.89
C ILE A 34 -27.75 9.78 39.55
N CYS A 35 -27.97 11.06 39.32
CA CYS A 35 -27.53 11.72 38.09
C CYS A 35 -26.00 11.64 38.04
N PRO A 36 -25.40 11.04 37.01
CA PRO A 36 -23.97 10.83 36.98
C PRO A 36 -23.26 12.18 36.97
N THR A 37 -22.31 12.36 37.88
CA THR A 37 -21.54 13.60 37.99
C THR A 37 -20.74 13.83 36.71
N LEU A 38 -20.42 15.10 36.40
CA LEU A 38 -19.65 15.46 35.20
C LEU A 38 -18.35 14.65 35.09
N LEU A 39 -17.69 14.38 36.22
CA LEU A 39 -16.50 13.53 36.30
C LEU A 39 -16.76 12.07 35.90
N GLN A 40 -17.91 11.48 36.28
CA GLN A 40 -18.28 10.12 35.87
C GLN A 40 -18.55 10.05 34.35
N ARG A 41 -19.20 11.08 33.78
CA ARG A 41 -19.41 11.19 32.33
C ARG A 41 -18.09 11.33 31.56
N LEU A 42 -17.19 12.20 32.02
CA LEU A 42 -15.86 12.36 31.41
C LEU A 42 -15.04 11.07 31.49
N ARG A 43 -15.04 10.39 32.65
CA ARG A 43 -14.36 9.09 32.82
C ARG A 43 -14.92 8.03 31.88
N PHE A 44 -16.25 7.96 31.73
CA PHE A 44 -16.89 7.04 30.80
C PHE A 44 -16.52 7.34 29.34
N LEU A 45 -16.55 8.62 28.92
CA LEU A 45 -16.15 9.03 27.58
C LEU A 45 -14.67 8.74 27.29
N LEU A 46 -13.79 9.02 28.25
CA LEU A 46 -12.36 8.72 28.15
C LEU A 46 -12.12 7.21 28.05
N LEU A 47 -12.74 6.40 28.91
CA LEU A 47 -12.63 4.94 28.84
C LEU A 47 -13.18 4.37 27.52
N ARG A 48 -14.29 4.93 27.02
CA ARG A 48 -14.87 4.54 25.73
C ARG A 48 -13.95 4.91 24.57
N TYR A 49 -13.34 6.09 24.61
CA TYR A 49 -12.37 6.54 23.63
C TYR A 49 -11.12 5.67 23.65
N LEU A 50 -10.55 5.41 24.84
CA LEU A 50 -9.42 4.52 25.01
C LEU A 50 -9.73 3.09 24.55
N ALA A 51 -10.89 2.54 24.88
CA ALA A 51 -11.29 1.21 24.42
C ALA A 51 -11.50 1.16 22.90
N LYS A 52 -12.05 2.21 22.30
CA LYS A 52 -12.17 2.32 20.84
C LYS A 52 -10.80 2.42 20.19
N ALA A 53 -9.91 3.27 20.72
CA ALA A 53 -8.55 3.45 20.23
C ALA A 53 -7.72 2.17 20.38
N ALA A 54 -7.84 1.46 21.50
CA ALA A 54 -7.18 0.18 21.73
C ALA A 54 -7.66 -0.88 20.72
N ARG A 55 -8.98 -1.03 20.54
CA ARG A 55 -9.53 -1.98 19.55
C ARG A 55 -9.15 -1.64 18.12
N SER A 56 -9.16 -0.35 17.74
CA SER A 56 -8.74 0.05 16.39
C SER A 56 -7.24 -0.16 16.18
N THR A 57 -6.43 0.09 17.22
CA THR A 57 -4.99 -0.14 17.16
C THR A 57 -4.68 -1.63 17.03
N ASP A 58 -5.31 -2.47 17.85
CA ASP A 58 -5.17 -3.93 17.80
C ASP A 58 -5.55 -4.49 16.43
N SER A 59 -6.72 -4.11 15.90
CA SER A 59 -7.13 -4.50 14.54
C SER A 59 -6.14 -4.03 13.47
N THR A 60 -5.58 -2.83 13.60
CA THR A 60 -4.59 -2.30 12.65
C THR A 60 -3.27 -3.06 12.75
N LEU A 61 -2.82 -3.42 13.97
CA LEU A 61 -1.60 -4.18 14.20
C LEU A 61 -1.72 -5.61 13.65
N LEU A 62 -2.87 -6.26 13.83
CA LEU A 62 -3.11 -7.58 13.26
C LEU A 62 -3.09 -7.55 11.72
N ARG A 63 -3.71 -6.53 11.12
CA ARG A 63 -3.68 -6.34 9.67
C ARG A 63 -2.27 -6.03 9.15
N LEU A 64 -1.52 -5.21 9.88
CA LEU A 64 -0.13 -4.91 9.55
C LEU A 64 0.75 -6.17 9.67
N SER A 65 0.55 -6.98 10.70
CA SER A 65 1.23 -8.28 10.85
C SER A 65 0.94 -9.21 9.68
N LYS A 66 -0.33 -9.30 9.25
CA LYS A 66 -0.73 -10.07 8.06
C LYS A 66 -0.09 -9.50 6.79
N LEU A 67 -0.01 -8.18 6.64
CA LEU A 67 0.67 -7.53 5.51
C LEU A 67 2.17 -7.85 5.49
N LEU A 68 2.83 -7.83 6.65
CA LEU A 68 4.27 -8.08 6.76
C LEU A 68 4.63 -9.58 6.75
N SER A 69 3.62 -10.46 6.71
CA SER A 69 3.84 -11.91 6.72
C SER A 69 4.42 -12.43 5.39
N THR A 70 4.21 -11.70 4.29
CA THR A 70 4.78 -12.06 2.99
C THR A 70 5.87 -11.07 2.57
N PRO A 71 7.00 -11.56 2.00
CA PRO A 71 8.05 -10.69 1.48
C PRO A 71 7.54 -9.73 0.39
N GLY A 72 6.59 -10.17 -0.45
CA GLY A 72 6.02 -9.37 -1.52
C GLY A 72 5.19 -8.20 -0.99
N ASP A 73 4.30 -8.43 -0.04
CA ASP A 73 3.48 -7.34 0.54
C ASP A 73 4.34 -6.40 1.40
N THR A 74 5.42 -6.92 2.01
CA THR A 74 6.45 -6.10 2.68
C THR A 74 7.15 -5.17 1.69
N ASP A 75 7.56 -5.65 0.51
CA ASP A 75 8.16 -4.80 -0.52
C ASP A 75 7.21 -3.69 -0.98
N VAL A 76 5.91 -3.99 -1.14
CA VAL A 76 4.89 -3.00 -1.52
C VAL A 76 4.76 -1.88 -0.48
N LEU A 77 4.77 -2.24 0.82
CA LEU A 77 4.77 -1.26 1.89
C LEU A 77 6.03 -0.39 1.83
N LEU A 78 7.20 -1.02 1.75
CA LEU A 78 8.49 -0.32 1.68
C LEU A 78 8.60 0.57 0.45
N CYS A 79 8.10 0.12 -0.71
CA CYS A 79 8.01 0.88 -1.94
C CYS A 79 7.23 2.17 -1.72
N THR A 80 6.02 2.04 -1.18
CA THR A 80 5.13 3.17 -0.89
C THR A 80 5.78 4.14 0.09
N THR A 81 6.31 3.62 1.21
CA THR A 81 7.00 4.44 2.22
C THR A 81 8.20 5.17 1.65
N SER A 82 9.04 4.49 0.86
CA SER A 82 10.22 5.08 0.23
C SER A 82 9.86 6.27 -0.66
N TYR A 83 8.93 6.09 -1.60
CA TYR A 83 8.56 7.18 -2.50
C TYR A 83 7.77 8.30 -1.81
N THR A 84 7.00 7.97 -0.77
CA THR A 84 6.35 8.98 0.07
C THR A 84 7.42 9.84 0.77
N LEU A 85 8.47 9.22 1.30
CA LEU A 85 9.59 9.93 1.91
C LEU A 85 10.39 10.74 0.89
N THR A 86 10.60 10.23 -0.33
CA THR A 86 11.20 11.01 -1.44
C THR A 86 10.37 12.24 -1.78
N LEU A 87 9.04 12.11 -1.84
CA LEU A 87 8.14 13.24 -2.08
C LEU A 87 8.20 14.26 -0.93
N VAL A 88 8.14 13.80 0.31
CA VAL A 88 8.25 14.64 1.51
C VAL A 88 9.59 15.37 1.50
N HIS A 89 10.70 14.67 1.23
CA HIS A 89 12.03 15.25 1.11
C HIS A 89 12.06 16.35 0.05
N ALA A 90 11.56 16.09 -1.16
CA ALA A 90 11.57 17.06 -2.26
C ALA A 90 10.73 18.32 -1.93
N LEU A 91 9.55 18.14 -1.34
CA LEU A 91 8.68 19.25 -0.96
C LEU A 91 9.29 20.08 0.18
N LEU A 92 9.79 19.42 1.23
CA LEU A 92 10.39 20.10 2.37
C LEU A 92 11.71 20.79 1.99
N SER A 93 12.51 20.22 1.08
CA SER A 93 13.73 20.85 0.57
C SER A 93 13.42 22.15 -0.15
N ARG A 94 12.42 22.16 -1.05
CA ARG A 94 11.97 23.39 -1.72
C ARG A 94 11.45 24.44 -0.74
N LEU A 95 10.77 24.03 0.32
CA LEU A 95 10.32 24.95 1.37
C LEU A 95 11.50 25.49 2.17
N LEU A 96 12.49 24.67 2.47
CA LEU A 96 13.70 25.05 3.19
C LEU A 96 14.54 26.04 2.38
N GLU A 97 14.78 25.75 1.10
CA GLU A 97 15.48 26.63 0.15
C GLU A 97 14.79 27.98 0.03
N LYS A 98 13.47 28.01 -0.16
CA LYS A 98 12.70 29.27 -0.21
C LYS A 98 12.85 30.09 1.07
N LYS A 99 12.77 29.43 2.24
CA LYS A 99 12.96 30.12 3.53
C LYS A 99 14.37 30.68 3.66
N LEU A 100 15.38 29.92 3.28
CA LEU A 100 16.77 30.34 3.35
C LEU A 100 17.07 31.49 2.38
N ALA A 101 16.52 31.41 1.16
CA ALA A 101 16.63 32.48 0.16
C ALA A 101 15.96 33.77 0.64
N ASN A 102 14.75 33.70 1.21
CA ASN A 102 14.08 34.88 1.73
C ASN A 102 14.86 35.54 2.87
N VAL A 103 15.47 34.74 3.76
CA VAL A 103 16.35 35.24 4.81
C VAL A 103 17.60 35.90 4.21
N ALA A 104 18.23 35.27 3.22
CA ALA A 104 19.39 35.83 2.55
C ALA A 104 19.08 37.17 1.85
N VAL A 105 17.92 37.28 1.19
CA VAL A 105 17.46 38.52 0.55
C VAL A 105 17.19 39.62 1.58
N ASP A 106 16.47 39.33 2.67
CA ASP A 106 16.22 40.32 3.74
C ASP A 106 17.52 40.85 4.35
N ILE A 107 18.52 39.98 4.53
CA ILE A 107 19.85 40.40 5.00
C ILE A 107 20.56 41.26 3.95
N ALA A 108 20.53 40.85 2.68
CA ALA A 108 21.17 41.57 1.59
C ALA A 108 20.55 42.97 1.41
N GLU A 109 19.23 43.09 1.49
CA GLU A 109 18.53 44.38 1.42
C GLU A 109 18.91 45.31 2.58
N LYS A 110 18.98 44.77 3.81
CA LYS A 110 19.43 45.54 4.98
C LYS A 110 20.89 45.93 4.91
N ALA A 111 21.74 45.10 4.30
CA ALA A 111 23.17 45.35 4.15
C ALA A 111 23.51 46.29 2.99
N ASN A 112 22.64 46.40 1.97
CA ASN A 112 22.86 47.23 0.77
C ASN A 112 23.00 48.73 1.09
N GLY A 113 22.43 49.20 2.21
CA GLY A 113 22.61 50.57 2.70
C GLY A 113 23.87 50.81 3.55
N ILE A 114 24.60 49.74 3.90
CA ILE A 114 25.71 49.77 4.87
C ILE A 114 27.04 49.40 4.21
N LEU A 115 27.02 48.49 3.23
CA LEU A 115 28.22 48.00 2.55
C LEU A 115 28.66 48.93 1.43
N LEU A 116 29.97 49.17 1.35
CA LEU A 116 30.56 49.88 0.21
C LEU A 116 30.67 48.95 -1.02
N PRO A 117 30.75 49.50 -2.25
CA PRO A 117 30.94 48.71 -3.45
C PRO A 117 32.22 47.85 -3.37
N GLY A 118 32.08 46.53 -3.41
CA GLY A 118 33.20 45.58 -3.35
C GLY A 118 33.43 44.93 -1.97
N GLU A 119 32.70 45.33 -0.93
CA GLU A 119 32.76 44.68 0.38
C GLU A 119 31.86 43.44 0.44
N THR A 120 32.40 42.32 0.94
CA THR A 120 31.66 41.07 1.13
C THR A 120 31.23 40.91 2.59
N LEU A 121 29.94 40.72 2.83
CA LEU A 121 29.42 40.42 4.16
C LEU A 121 29.28 38.91 4.35
N ILE A 122 30.02 38.36 5.32
CA ILE A 122 29.87 36.97 5.78
C ILE A 122 29.14 37.00 7.12
N ALA A 123 27.85 36.66 7.11
CA ALA A 123 27.04 36.60 8.33
C ALA A 123 26.75 35.14 8.71
N THR A 124 27.15 34.73 9.90
CA THR A 124 26.75 33.45 10.50
C THR A 124 25.57 33.69 11.42
N LEU A 125 24.38 33.29 10.98
CA LEU A 125 23.15 33.49 11.75
C LEU A 125 22.66 32.17 12.35
N PRO A 126 22.31 32.14 13.64
CA PRO A 126 21.71 30.96 14.22
C PRO A 126 20.35 30.70 13.56
N ALA A 127 20.23 29.58 12.85
CA ALA A 127 18.99 29.20 12.20
C ALA A 127 17.84 29.11 13.24
N PRO A 128 16.64 29.64 12.95
CA PRO A 128 15.47 29.47 13.78
C PRO A 128 15.20 27.99 14.09
N THR A 129 14.69 27.67 15.28
CA THR A 129 14.40 26.29 15.70
C THR A 129 13.50 25.54 14.70
N SER A 130 12.54 26.25 14.10
CA SER A 130 11.67 25.69 13.06
C SER A 130 12.41 25.32 11.78
N THR A 131 13.38 26.14 11.36
CA THR A 131 14.26 25.86 10.21
C THR A 131 15.20 24.69 10.50
N LYS A 132 15.74 24.60 11.73
CA LYS A 132 16.55 23.45 12.16
C LYS A 132 15.75 22.15 12.12
N LEU A 133 14.53 22.14 12.66
CA LEU A 133 13.65 20.97 12.64
C LEU A 133 13.25 20.58 11.20
N LEU A 134 13.02 21.56 10.34
CA LEU A 134 12.76 21.33 8.92
C LEU A 134 13.98 20.68 8.24
N ALA A 135 15.18 21.21 8.43
CA ALA A 135 16.41 20.66 7.88
C ALA A 135 16.70 19.24 8.39
N MET A 136 16.46 18.97 9.68
CA MET A 136 16.56 17.63 10.24
C MET A 136 15.57 16.67 9.58
N THR A 137 14.31 17.07 9.42
CA THR A 137 13.29 16.25 8.75
C THR A 137 13.65 15.98 7.28
N VAL A 138 14.18 16.98 6.57
CA VAL A 138 14.68 16.84 5.19
C VAL A 138 15.80 15.80 5.11
N GLY A 139 16.79 15.88 6.00
CA GLY A 139 17.90 14.92 6.04
C GLY A 139 17.45 13.51 6.42
N SER A 140 16.63 13.37 7.48
CA SER A 140 16.14 12.09 7.96
C SER A 140 15.23 11.39 6.95
N SER A 141 14.33 12.13 6.27
CA SER A 141 13.46 11.55 5.24
C SER A 141 14.26 10.99 4.07
N LYS A 142 15.29 11.71 3.61
CA LYS A 142 16.21 11.21 2.58
C LYS A 142 16.97 9.98 3.03
N ALA A 143 17.59 10.01 4.21
CA ALA A 143 18.38 8.89 4.71
C ALA A 143 17.55 7.60 4.85
N ILE A 144 16.31 7.71 5.34
CA ILE A 144 15.41 6.56 5.45
C ILE A 144 14.99 6.08 4.05
N ALA A 145 14.64 6.99 3.13
CA ALA A 145 14.29 6.62 1.75
C ALA A 145 15.44 5.89 1.04
N ASP A 146 16.66 6.41 1.15
CA ASP A 146 17.86 5.81 0.55
C ASP A 146 18.14 4.41 1.16
N THR A 147 17.98 4.26 2.49
CA THR A 147 18.15 2.96 3.18
C THR A 147 17.10 1.93 2.73
N ILE A 148 15.84 2.35 2.63
CA ILE A 148 14.77 1.47 2.13
C ILE A 148 15.04 1.09 0.67
N SER A 149 15.41 2.04 -0.17
CA SER A 149 15.74 1.80 -1.58
C SER A 149 16.86 0.78 -1.72
N ASP A 150 17.95 0.93 -0.95
CA ASP A 150 19.08 0.00 -0.94
C ASP A 150 18.65 -1.42 -0.54
N TYR A 151 17.89 -1.55 0.55
CA TYR A 151 17.35 -2.84 0.98
C TYR A 151 16.46 -3.49 -0.09
N ARG A 152 15.59 -2.71 -0.73
CA ARG A 152 14.69 -3.21 -1.77
C ARG A 152 15.43 -3.69 -3.00
N VAL A 153 16.49 -2.99 -3.43
CA VAL A 153 17.33 -3.43 -4.55
C VAL A 153 18.10 -4.69 -4.16
N PHE A 154 18.63 -4.75 -2.94
CA PHE A 154 19.29 -5.94 -2.42
C PHE A 154 18.36 -7.16 -2.50
N VAL A 155 17.21 -7.13 -1.84
CA VAL A 155 16.28 -8.28 -1.82
C VAL A 155 15.77 -8.66 -3.22
N ARG A 156 15.65 -7.69 -4.14
CA ARG A 156 15.30 -7.95 -5.55
C ARG A 156 16.30 -8.84 -6.28
N MET A 157 17.55 -8.98 -5.83
CA MET A 157 18.50 -9.88 -6.51
C MET A 157 18.01 -11.34 -6.55
N TRP A 158 17.15 -11.74 -5.62
CA TRP A 158 16.54 -13.07 -5.55
C TRP A 158 15.31 -13.24 -6.45
N SER A 159 14.85 -12.16 -7.10
CA SER A 159 13.67 -12.18 -7.98
C SER A 159 13.85 -13.07 -9.21
N MET A 160 15.09 -13.35 -9.63
CA MET A 160 15.42 -14.26 -10.74
C MET A 160 14.77 -15.64 -10.57
N LEU A 161 14.66 -16.13 -9.34
CA LEU A 161 13.97 -17.40 -9.05
C LEU A 161 12.48 -17.29 -9.32
N GLY A 162 11.85 -16.17 -8.96
CA GLY A 162 10.45 -15.87 -9.29
C GLY A 162 10.22 -15.73 -10.80
N LEU A 163 11.16 -15.12 -11.53
CA LEU A 163 11.10 -15.04 -12.99
C LEU A 163 11.25 -16.41 -13.65
N TYR A 164 12.12 -17.27 -13.12
CA TYR A 164 12.24 -18.65 -13.58
C TYR A 164 10.95 -19.45 -13.36
N THR A 165 10.34 -19.37 -12.18
CA THR A 165 9.09 -20.09 -11.92
C THR A 165 7.94 -19.56 -12.77
N TRP A 166 7.88 -18.24 -13.01
CA TRP A 166 6.93 -17.63 -13.94
C TRP A 166 7.12 -18.11 -15.38
N ALA A 167 8.36 -18.15 -15.86
CA ALA A 167 8.70 -18.66 -17.18
C ALA A 167 8.37 -20.16 -17.31
N ARG A 168 8.69 -20.96 -16.29
CA ARG A 168 8.39 -22.39 -16.25
C ARG A 168 6.88 -22.64 -16.25
N ALA A 169 6.11 -21.92 -15.44
CA ALA A 169 4.65 -22.03 -15.42
C ALA A 169 4.06 -21.70 -16.80
N THR A 170 4.52 -20.60 -17.41
CA THR A 170 4.10 -20.19 -18.76
C THR A 170 4.46 -21.24 -19.81
N TYR A 171 5.63 -21.89 -19.69
CA TYR A 171 6.04 -22.95 -20.60
C TYR A 171 5.21 -24.23 -20.46
N LEU A 172 4.90 -24.64 -19.22
CA LEU A 172 4.20 -25.89 -18.92
C LEU A 172 2.70 -25.84 -19.19
N GLU A 173 2.14 -24.66 -19.39
CA GLU A 173 0.71 -24.46 -19.66
C GLU A 173 0.52 -24.06 -21.14
N PRO A 174 0.73 -24.96 -22.12
CA PRO A 174 0.69 -24.63 -23.54
C PRO A 174 -0.69 -24.14 -23.97
N LEU A 175 -0.72 -23.31 -25.02
CA LEU A 175 -1.99 -22.85 -25.58
C LEU A 175 -2.77 -24.03 -26.17
N PRO A 176 -4.10 -24.08 -25.99
CA PRO A 176 -4.97 -25.02 -26.69
C PRO A 176 -4.79 -24.93 -28.21
N ALA A 177 -5.04 -26.03 -28.93
CA ALA A 177 -4.91 -26.05 -30.39
C ALA A 177 -5.95 -25.15 -31.10
N ASP A 178 -7.05 -24.85 -30.41
CA ASP A 178 -8.15 -23.97 -30.80
C ASP A 178 -8.03 -22.55 -30.22
N ALA A 179 -6.83 -22.17 -29.73
CA ALA A 179 -6.60 -20.90 -29.08
C ALA A 179 -6.95 -19.69 -29.98
N SER A 180 -7.60 -18.70 -29.38
CA SER A 180 -8.00 -17.49 -30.10
C SER A 180 -6.78 -16.62 -30.42
N ARG A 181 -6.89 -15.77 -31.46
CA ARG A 181 -5.87 -14.74 -31.78
C ARG A 181 -5.51 -13.89 -30.56
N LYS A 182 -6.48 -13.61 -29.69
CA LYS A 182 -6.28 -12.90 -28.41
C LYS A 182 -5.28 -13.62 -27.52
N GLU A 183 -5.43 -14.93 -27.35
CA GLU A 183 -4.61 -15.75 -26.46
C GLU A 183 -3.18 -15.85 -26.98
N HIS A 184 -3.00 -15.97 -28.30
CA HIS A 184 -1.68 -15.89 -28.92
C HIS A 184 -1.00 -14.54 -28.69
N VAL A 185 -1.73 -13.43 -28.80
CA VAL A 185 -1.20 -12.09 -28.52
C VAL A 185 -0.84 -11.96 -27.05
N LEU A 186 -1.73 -12.32 -26.14
CA LEU A 186 -1.47 -12.29 -24.69
C LEU A 186 -0.26 -13.14 -24.33
N ARG A 187 -0.12 -14.31 -24.95
CA ARG A 187 1.04 -15.20 -24.75
C ARG A 187 2.34 -14.58 -25.22
N GLY A 188 2.34 -13.95 -26.40
CA GLY A 188 3.49 -13.22 -26.91
C GLY A 188 3.90 -12.07 -25.98
N LEU A 189 2.91 -11.34 -25.45
CA LEU A 189 3.14 -10.28 -24.47
C LEU A 189 3.71 -10.84 -23.17
N THR A 190 3.22 -11.98 -22.66
CA THR A 190 3.77 -12.63 -21.46
C THR A 190 5.24 -13.01 -21.65
N TRP A 191 5.61 -13.63 -22.77
CA TRP A 191 7.02 -13.97 -23.04
C TRP A 191 7.90 -12.73 -23.19
N THR A 192 7.37 -11.67 -23.83
CA THR A 192 8.08 -10.39 -23.95
C THR A 192 8.30 -9.77 -22.57
N ALA A 193 7.29 -9.79 -21.69
CA ALA A 193 7.36 -9.29 -20.33
C ALA A 193 8.40 -10.07 -19.51
N ILE A 194 8.41 -11.41 -19.59
CA ILE A 194 9.40 -12.27 -18.95
C ILE A 194 10.82 -11.90 -19.41
N ALA A 195 11.04 -11.83 -20.73
CA ALA A 195 12.35 -11.50 -21.30
C ALA A 195 12.84 -10.12 -20.83
N SER A 196 11.94 -9.14 -20.82
CA SER A 196 12.23 -7.78 -20.34
C SER A 196 12.61 -7.77 -18.87
N CYS A 197 11.86 -8.46 -18.01
CA CYS A 197 12.16 -8.55 -16.57
C CYS A 197 13.47 -9.28 -16.29
N VAL A 198 13.76 -10.38 -17.00
CA VAL A 198 15.01 -11.12 -16.85
C VAL A 198 16.21 -10.24 -17.23
N GLY A 199 16.13 -9.54 -18.36
CA GLY A 199 17.18 -8.61 -18.75
C GLY A 199 17.35 -7.48 -17.74
N CYS A 200 16.24 -6.86 -17.30
CA CYS A 200 16.23 -5.84 -16.26
C CYS A 200 16.96 -6.32 -15.00
N GLN A 201 16.63 -7.52 -14.49
CA GLN A 201 17.23 -8.02 -13.26
C GLN A 201 18.71 -8.36 -13.42
N VAL A 202 19.15 -8.86 -14.58
CA VAL A 202 20.57 -9.13 -14.84
C VAL A 202 21.39 -7.84 -14.81
N PHE A 203 20.90 -6.79 -15.47
CA PHE A 203 21.58 -5.50 -15.46
C PHE A 203 21.52 -4.82 -14.08
N GLU A 204 20.36 -4.82 -13.42
CA GLU A 204 20.18 -4.29 -12.07
C GLU A 204 21.14 -4.96 -11.06
N ASN A 205 21.19 -6.29 -11.05
CA ASN A 205 22.05 -7.04 -10.14
C ASN A 205 23.53 -6.74 -10.35
N GLY A 206 23.97 -6.66 -11.62
CA GLY A 206 25.35 -6.34 -11.92
C GLY A 206 25.71 -4.90 -11.55
N ALA A 207 24.84 -3.93 -11.83
CA ALA A 207 25.04 -2.54 -11.46
C ALA A 207 25.06 -2.34 -9.95
N TYR A 208 24.18 -3.04 -9.22
CA TYR A 208 24.15 -3.03 -7.76
C TYR A 208 25.41 -3.66 -7.14
N LEU A 209 25.86 -4.81 -7.64
CA LEU A 209 27.09 -5.43 -7.16
C LEU A 209 28.33 -4.57 -7.46
N SER A 210 28.32 -3.85 -8.60
CA SER A 210 29.34 -2.84 -8.91
C SER A 210 29.35 -1.71 -7.88
N SER A 211 28.17 -1.14 -7.56
CA SER A 211 28.06 0.00 -6.64
C SER A 211 28.50 -0.35 -5.21
N LYS A 212 28.38 -1.62 -4.81
CA LYS A 212 28.87 -2.16 -3.54
C LYS A 212 30.34 -2.61 -3.58
N GLY A 213 31.01 -2.51 -4.72
CA GLY A 213 32.41 -2.92 -4.88
C GLY A 213 32.64 -4.44 -4.87
N ALA A 214 31.59 -5.24 -5.06
CA ALA A 214 31.72 -6.70 -5.14
C ALA A 214 32.38 -7.16 -6.46
N LEU A 215 32.31 -6.33 -7.51
CA LEU A 215 32.94 -6.60 -8.81
C LEU A 215 34.34 -5.97 -8.87
N THR A 216 35.37 -6.77 -8.61
CA THR A 216 36.76 -6.30 -8.45
C THR A 216 37.62 -6.36 -9.72
N SER A 217 37.06 -6.80 -10.86
CA SER A 217 37.84 -6.90 -12.10
C SER A 217 38.21 -5.51 -12.65
N ALA A 218 39.30 -5.41 -13.42
CA ALA A 218 39.75 -4.15 -14.05
C ALA A 218 38.67 -3.42 -14.88
N ARG A 219 37.66 -4.14 -15.39
CA ARG A 219 36.53 -3.57 -16.15
C ARG A 219 35.42 -2.96 -15.29
N TRP A 220 35.48 -3.16 -13.98
CA TRP A 220 34.48 -2.74 -12.98
C TRP A 220 35.08 -1.81 -11.92
N THR A 221 36.40 -1.54 -11.98
CA THR A 221 37.11 -0.63 -11.08
C THR A 221 37.42 0.71 -11.75
N GLY A 222 37.56 1.77 -10.95
CA GLY A 222 37.90 3.12 -11.44
C GLY A 222 36.80 3.78 -12.26
N ASP A 223 37.16 4.78 -13.06
CA ASP A 223 36.20 5.57 -13.83
C ASP A 223 35.50 4.76 -14.93
N VAL A 224 36.21 3.78 -15.51
CA VAL A 224 35.66 2.84 -16.50
C VAL A 224 34.56 1.97 -15.87
N GLY A 225 34.78 1.52 -14.62
CA GLY A 225 33.79 0.78 -13.86
C GLY A 225 32.53 1.59 -13.60
N LYS A 226 32.67 2.84 -13.14
CA LYS A 226 31.54 3.74 -12.89
C LYS A 226 30.73 4.06 -14.14
N ALA A 227 31.40 4.30 -15.27
CA ALA A 227 30.72 4.52 -16.55
C ALA A 227 29.92 3.29 -16.99
N ARG A 228 30.47 2.09 -16.80
CA ARG A 228 29.79 0.84 -17.09
C ARG A 228 28.61 0.59 -16.15
N GLU A 229 28.77 0.85 -14.86
CA GLU A 229 27.71 0.78 -13.86
C GLU A 229 26.53 1.66 -14.24
N ASN A 230 26.77 2.94 -14.55
CA ASN A 230 25.73 3.86 -14.98
C ASN A 230 25.02 3.37 -16.25
N LYS A 231 25.79 2.84 -17.21
CA LYS A 231 25.22 2.24 -18.42
C LYS A 231 24.31 1.05 -18.09
N TRP A 232 24.70 0.18 -17.16
CA TRP A 232 23.89 -0.97 -16.76
C TRP A 232 22.60 -0.54 -16.04
N TRP A 233 22.67 0.49 -15.19
CA TRP A 233 21.47 1.10 -14.61
C TRP A 233 20.51 1.59 -15.70
N MET A 234 20.99 2.30 -16.72
CA MET A 234 20.16 2.77 -17.82
C MET A 234 19.54 1.63 -18.64
N TRP A 235 20.30 0.60 -19.01
CA TRP A 235 19.76 -0.57 -19.72
C TRP A 235 18.70 -1.30 -18.90
N SER A 236 18.92 -1.42 -17.60
CA SER A 236 17.93 -1.97 -16.67
C SER A 236 16.63 -1.16 -16.72
N SER A 237 16.73 0.17 -16.60
CA SER A 237 15.58 1.07 -16.64
C SER A 237 14.84 1.07 -17.99
N GLN A 238 15.55 0.92 -19.11
CA GLN A 238 14.96 0.80 -20.45
C GLN A 238 14.17 -0.50 -20.61
N LEU A 239 14.70 -1.62 -20.10
CA LEU A 239 13.98 -2.89 -20.10
C LEU A 239 12.80 -2.89 -19.14
N TRP A 240 12.88 -2.14 -18.04
CA TRP A 240 11.72 -1.90 -17.20
C TRP A 240 10.67 -1.06 -17.91
N ALA A 241 11.06 0.00 -18.63
CA ALA A 241 10.14 0.79 -19.45
C ALA A 241 9.44 -0.07 -20.51
N ALA A 242 10.19 -0.97 -21.16
CA ALA A 242 9.64 -1.92 -22.12
C ALA A 242 8.61 -2.87 -21.47
N TYR A 243 8.88 -3.38 -20.26
CA TYR A 243 7.92 -4.17 -19.49
C TYR A 243 6.63 -3.39 -19.19
N VAL A 244 6.75 -2.14 -18.71
CA VAL A 244 5.58 -1.28 -18.44
C VAL A 244 4.77 -1.04 -19.72
N GLY A 245 5.44 -0.82 -20.85
CA GLY A 245 4.79 -0.71 -22.16
C GLY A 245 4.02 -1.98 -22.54
N VAL A 246 4.63 -3.15 -22.37
CA VAL A 246 3.99 -4.46 -22.60
C VAL A 246 2.76 -4.66 -21.71
N GLU A 247 2.84 -4.28 -20.43
CA GLU A 247 1.72 -4.37 -19.49
C GLU A 247 0.56 -3.43 -19.87
N LEU A 248 0.84 -2.21 -20.32
CA LEU A 248 -0.19 -1.30 -20.82
C LEU A 248 -0.87 -1.87 -22.08
N VAL A 249 -0.10 -2.48 -22.99
CA VAL A 249 -0.67 -3.18 -24.16
C VAL A 249 -1.51 -4.39 -23.72
N ARG A 250 -1.03 -5.19 -22.75
CA ARG A 250 -1.78 -6.33 -22.19
C ARG A 250 -3.13 -5.88 -21.62
N LEU A 251 -3.15 -4.80 -20.84
CA LEU A 251 -4.36 -4.21 -20.27
C LEU A 251 -5.31 -3.67 -21.35
N GLY A 252 -4.77 -3.06 -22.40
CA GLY A 252 -5.53 -2.60 -23.56
C GLY A 252 -6.17 -3.76 -24.34
N VAL A 253 -5.43 -4.83 -24.59
CA VAL A 253 -5.94 -6.05 -25.24
C VAL A 253 -7.02 -6.72 -24.39
N ALA A 254 -6.82 -6.81 -23.08
CA ALA A 254 -7.81 -7.36 -22.15
C ALA A 254 -9.13 -6.54 -22.16
N ARG A 255 -9.04 -5.21 -22.29
CA ARG A 255 -10.21 -4.33 -22.34
C ARG A 255 -10.92 -4.34 -23.70
N TYR A 256 -10.18 -4.52 -24.79
CA TYR A 256 -10.71 -4.54 -26.16
C TYR A 256 -11.37 -5.88 -26.51
N TYR A 257 -10.90 -6.98 -25.94
CA TYR A 257 -11.51 -8.30 -26.09
C TYR A 257 -12.03 -8.81 -24.73
N PRO A 258 -13.25 -8.42 -24.31
CA PRO A 258 -13.90 -9.01 -23.13
C PRO A 258 -13.92 -10.54 -23.25
N SER A 259 -13.70 -11.26 -22.14
CA SER A 259 -13.74 -12.72 -22.15
C SER A 259 -15.15 -13.21 -22.54
N PRO A 260 -15.31 -14.18 -23.47
CA PRO A 260 -16.63 -14.73 -23.84
C PRO A 260 -17.33 -15.49 -22.71
N SER A 261 -16.71 -15.62 -21.54
CA SER A 261 -17.24 -16.34 -20.36
C SER A 261 -18.57 -15.77 -19.80
N GLN A 262 -19.10 -14.70 -20.39
CA GLN A 262 -20.41 -14.14 -20.06
C GLN A 262 -21.58 -14.68 -20.92
N ASP A 263 -21.33 -15.39 -22.03
CA ASP A 263 -22.40 -15.82 -22.98
C ASP A 263 -22.80 -17.31 -22.86
N LEU A 264 -22.69 -17.90 -21.66
CA LEU A 264 -23.41 -19.13 -21.33
C LEU A 264 -24.69 -18.78 -20.56
N THR A 265 -25.61 -18.10 -21.25
CA THR A 265 -27.01 -17.85 -20.86
C THR A 265 -27.89 -19.11 -20.90
N GLN A 266 -27.34 -20.29 -20.62
CA GLN A 266 -28.10 -21.55 -20.64
C GLN A 266 -27.62 -22.51 -19.55
N THR A 267 -27.88 -22.16 -18.30
CA THR A 267 -28.23 -23.19 -17.31
C THR A 267 -29.76 -23.20 -17.25
N PRO A 268 -30.45 -24.29 -17.63
CA PRO A 268 -31.90 -24.35 -17.50
C PRO A 268 -32.30 -24.18 -16.01
N PRO A 269 -33.46 -23.58 -15.73
CA PRO A 269 -33.92 -23.37 -14.36
C PRO A 269 -34.15 -24.74 -13.71
N GLY A 270 -33.21 -25.16 -12.86
CA GLY A 270 -33.36 -26.27 -11.96
C GLY A 270 -34.11 -25.81 -10.72
N ASP A 271 -35.32 -26.32 -10.57
CA ASP A 271 -36.38 -25.96 -9.62
C ASP A 271 -36.10 -26.33 -8.15
N ASP A 272 -34.95 -25.96 -7.55
CA ASP A 272 -34.72 -26.26 -6.12
C ASP A 272 -33.62 -25.43 -5.40
N GLY A 273 -33.31 -24.21 -5.86
CA GLY A 273 -32.04 -23.54 -5.52
C GLY A 273 -32.04 -22.09 -5.03
N GLU A 274 -33.14 -21.47 -4.56
CA GLU A 274 -33.20 -20.01 -4.32
C GLU A 274 -32.04 -19.41 -3.47
N LYS A 275 -31.47 -20.17 -2.54
CA LYS A 275 -30.32 -19.73 -1.73
C LYS A 275 -28.99 -19.92 -2.45
N GLU A 276 -28.82 -21.02 -3.17
CA GLU A 276 -27.59 -21.30 -3.95
C GLU A 276 -27.46 -20.35 -5.13
N ASP A 277 -28.58 -20.01 -5.78
CA ASP A 277 -28.59 -19.07 -6.90
C ASP A 277 -28.28 -17.65 -6.43
N LYS A 278 -28.78 -17.24 -5.25
CA LYS A 278 -28.39 -15.97 -4.62
C LYS A 278 -26.89 -15.91 -4.30
N ILE A 279 -26.32 -16.99 -3.79
CA ILE A 279 -24.87 -17.08 -3.50
C ILE A 279 -24.06 -16.99 -4.80
N LYS A 280 -24.44 -17.74 -5.85
CA LYS A 280 -23.77 -17.70 -7.17
C LYS A 280 -23.84 -16.31 -7.80
N ILE A 281 -24.96 -15.60 -7.65
CA ILE A 281 -25.11 -14.22 -8.14
C ILE A 281 -24.19 -13.28 -7.37
N GLU A 282 -24.13 -13.38 -6.03
CA GLU A 282 -23.25 -12.54 -5.21
C GLU A 282 -21.77 -12.81 -5.49
N GLU A 283 -21.39 -14.07 -5.69
CA GLU A 283 -20.04 -14.48 -6.10
C GLU A 283 -19.66 -13.90 -7.46
N ARG A 284 -20.57 -13.93 -8.45
CA ARG A 284 -20.35 -13.31 -9.77
C ARG A 284 -20.17 -11.80 -9.67
N ILE A 285 -21.04 -11.11 -8.93
CA ILE A 285 -20.95 -9.67 -8.70
C ILE A 285 -19.61 -9.34 -8.01
N SER A 286 -19.20 -10.15 -7.05
CA SER A 286 -17.94 -9.98 -6.33
C SER A 286 -16.74 -10.22 -7.24
N ALA A 287 -16.78 -11.24 -8.09
CA ALA A 287 -15.74 -11.54 -9.08
C ALA A 287 -15.60 -10.41 -10.12
N GLU A 288 -16.70 -9.88 -10.64
CA GLU A 288 -16.67 -8.74 -11.57
C GLU A 288 -16.11 -7.47 -10.93
N LYS A 289 -16.49 -7.20 -9.66
CA LYS A 289 -15.93 -6.08 -8.90
C LYS A 289 -14.42 -6.25 -8.70
N LEU A 290 -13.97 -7.47 -8.41
CA LEU A 290 -12.57 -7.79 -8.23
C LEU A 290 -11.79 -7.64 -9.54
N GLU A 291 -12.31 -8.15 -10.66
CA GLU A 291 -11.68 -8.03 -11.97
C GLU A 291 -11.53 -6.55 -12.37
N LYS A 292 -12.59 -5.75 -12.22
CA LYS A 292 -12.56 -4.30 -12.48
C LYS A 292 -11.55 -3.60 -11.59
N TRP A 293 -11.49 -3.96 -10.31
CA TRP A 293 -10.52 -3.41 -9.36
C TRP A 293 -9.09 -3.75 -9.77
N LEU A 294 -8.80 -5.02 -10.08
CA LEU A 294 -7.47 -5.48 -10.49
C LEU A 294 -7.01 -4.79 -11.78
N TRP A 295 -7.90 -4.66 -12.76
CA TRP A 295 -7.60 -3.95 -14.01
C TRP A 295 -7.28 -2.47 -13.76
N TYR A 296 -8.09 -1.79 -12.94
CA TYR A 296 -7.85 -0.37 -12.62
C TYR A 296 -6.58 -0.17 -11.81
N LYS A 297 -6.31 -1.04 -10.84
CA LYS A 297 -5.06 -1.07 -10.06
C LYS A 297 -3.84 -1.22 -10.96
N ASP A 298 -3.87 -2.21 -11.87
CA ASP A 298 -2.76 -2.46 -12.81
C ASP A 298 -2.58 -1.27 -13.76
N LEU A 299 -3.67 -0.67 -14.24
CA LEU A 299 -3.60 0.52 -15.09
C LEU A 299 -2.98 1.71 -14.35
N VAL A 300 -3.48 2.05 -13.17
CA VAL A 300 -3.00 3.19 -12.37
C VAL A 300 -1.53 3.01 -12.01
N SER A 301 -1.14 1.81 -11.58
CA SER A 301 0.26 1.54 -11.23
C SER A 301 1.18 1.62 -12.44
N ASN A 302 0.83 1.03 -13.58
CA ASN A 302 1.65 1.13 -14.80
C ASN A 302 1.73 2.54 -15.37
N LEU A 303 0.63 3.32 -15.33
CA LEU A 303 0.64 4.73 -15.75
C LEU A 303 1.52 5.59 -14.83
N ALA A 304 1.54 5.29 -13.55
CA ALA A 304 2.42 5.97 -12.60
C ALA A 304 3.89 5.54 -12.77
N TYR A 305 4.16 4.27 -13.09
CA TYR A 305 5.52 3.80 -13.39
C TYR A 305 6.05 4.31 -14.72
N ALA A 306 5.23 4.47 -15.76
CA ALA A 306 5.66 4.86 -17.10
C ALA A 306 6.61 6.08 -17.13
N PRO A 307 6.23 7.27 -16.61
CA PRO A 307 7.13 8.43 -16.64
C PRO A 307 8.39 8.24 -15.79
N MET A 308 8.32 7.39 -14.76
CA MET A 308 9.43 7.10 -13.86
C MET A 308 10.47 6.19 -14.53
N THR A 309 10.01 5.15 -15.25
CA THR A 309 10.90 4.28 -16.03
C THR A 309 11.62 5.05 -17.14
N LEU A 310 10.92 6.01 -17.78
CA LEU A 310 11.52 6.89 -18.78
C LEU A 310 12.53 7.87 -18.16
N HIS A 311 12.24 8.40 -16.97
CA HIS A 311 13.19 9.27 -16.25
C HIS A 311 14.53 8.56 -16.00
N TRP A 312 14.55 7.28 -15.61
CA TRP A 312 15.80 6.55 -15.41
C TRP A 312 16.40 5.93 -16.68
N SER A 313 15.71 6.02 -17.82
CA SER A 313 16.19 5.50 -19.10
C SER A 313 17.16 6.46 -19.81
N VAL A 314 17.28 7.70 -19.33
CA VAL A 314 18.11 8.78 -19.91
C VAL A 314 19.04 9.37 -18.85
N GLU A 315 20.20 9.87 -19.27
CA GLU A 315 21.25 10.35 -18.35
C GLU A 315 20.82 11.59 -17.53
N GLU A 316 20.09 12.51 -18.14
CA GLU A 316 19.71 13.79 -17.50
C GLU A 316 18.43 13.70 -16.64
N GLY A 317 17.68 12.60 -16.78
CA GLY A 317 16.37 12.45 -16.15
C GLY A 317 15.28 13.36 -16.76
N LEU A 318 14.05 12.85 -16.86
CA LEU A 318 12.91 13.63 -17.38
C LEU A 318 12.06 14.29 -16.28
N LEU A 319 11.95 13.62 -15.15
CA LEU A 319 11.18 14.09 -13.99
C LEU A 319 12.06 14.83 -12.99
N SER A 320 11.45 15.80 -12.31
CA SER A 320 11.99 16.36 -11.06
C SER A 320 11.80 15.40 -9.88
N ASP A 321 12.59 15.57 -8.81
CA ASP A 321 12.56 14.71 -7.63
C ASP A 321 11.17 14.55 -6.99
N TRP A 322 10.38 15.62 -6.94
CA TRP A 322 9.00 15.54 -6.44
C TRP A 322 8.09 14.75 -7.40
N GLY A 323 8.35 14.81 -8.71
CA GLY A 323 7.63 14.03 -9.72
C GLY A 323 7.91 12.54 -9.56
N VAL A 324 9.17 12.16 -9.36
CA VAL A 324 9.57 10.77 -9.06
C VAL A 324 8.89 10.27 -7.78
N GLY A 325 8.94 11.06 -6.70
CA GLY A 325 8.27 10.73 -5.44
C GLY A 325 6.76 10.58 -5.59
N ALA A 326 6.09 11.48 -6.33
CA ALA A 326 4.65 11.43 -6.55
C ALA A 326 4.23 10.21 -7.39
N CYS A 327 4.90 9.96 -8.52
CA CYS A 327 4.65 8.81 -9.37
C CYS A 327 4.86 7.49 -8.60
N GLY A 328 5.98 7.35 -7.91
CA GLY A 328 6.27 6.16 -7.12
C GLY A 328 5.30 5.95 -5.95
N MET A 329 4.86 7.04 -5.29
CA MET A 329 3.86 6.96 -4.22
C MET A 329 2.50 6.48 -4.76
N VAL A 330 2.07 6.96 -5.94
CA VAL A 330 0.82 6.50 -6.57
C VAL A 330 0.93 5.03 -6.98
N ALA A 331 2.05 4.64 -7.60
CA ALA A 331 2.26 3.27 -8.05
C ALA A 331 2.31 2.27 -6.87
N GLY A 332 3.13 2.57 -5.85
CA GLY A 332 3.21 1.78 -4.63
C GLY A 332 1.89 1.80 -3.85
N GLY A 333 1.25 2.96 -3.73
CA GLY A 333 -0.01 3.13 -3.01
C GLY A 333 -1.16 2.34 -3.61
N ALA A 334 -1.24 2.23 -4.94
CA ALA A 334 -2.23 1.38 -5.61
C ALA A 334 -2.04 -0.11 -5.26
N GLN A 335 -0.78 -0.58 -5.24
CA GLN A 335 -0.44 -1.94 -4.84
C GLN A 335 -0.69 -2.18 -3.35
N LEU A 336 -0.36 -1.20 -2.50
CA LEU A 336 -0.56 -1.27 -1.05
C LEU A 336 -2.05 -1.29 -0.70
N ALA A 337 -2.88 -0.53 -1.41
CA ALA A 337 -4.33 -0.55 -1.21
C ALA A 337 -4.91 -1.95 -1.49
N ASP A 338 -4.38 -2.66 -2.49
CA ASP A 338 -4.77 -4.03 -2.79
C ASP A 338 -4.30 -5.02 -1.72
N ALA A 339 -3.01 -4.95 -1.35
CA ALA A 339 -2.45 -5.78 -0.29
C ALA A 339 -3.18 -5.57 1.03
N TRP A 340 -3.51 -4.32 1.37
CA TRP A 340 -4.27 -3.96 2.57
C TRP A 340 -5.70 -4.51 2.55
N ARG A 341 -6.36 -4.58 1.38
CA ARG A 341 -7.70 -5.21 1.26
C ARG A 341 -7.64 -6.71 1.55
N ARG A 342 -6.57 -7.40 1.14
CA ARG A 342 -6.36 -8.84 1.41
C ARG A 342 -6.11 -9.15 2.90
N THR A 343 -5.83 -8.15 3.73
CA THR A 343 -5.60 -8.34 5.17
C THR A 343 -6.88 -8.45 6.02
N VAL A 344 -8.04 -8.12 5.45
CA VAL A 344 -9.33 -8.21 6.15
C VAL A 344 -9.70 -9.66 6.43
#